data_AF-A0A0P0XZE4-F1
#
_entry.id   AF-A0A0P0XZE4-F1
#
_cell.length_a   1.000
_cell.length_b   1.000
_cell.length_c   1.000
_cell.angle_alpha   90.00
_cell.angle_beta   90.00
_cell.angle_gamma   90.00
#
_symmetry.space_group_name_H-M   'P 1'
#
loop_
_entity.id
_entity.type
_entity.pdbx_description
1 polymer ?
#
loop_
_entity_poly.entity_id
_entity_poly.type
_entity_poly.pdbx_seq_one_letter_code
_entity_poly.pdbx_strand_id
1 'polypeptide(L)'
;DVYSFGVLLMEMVTGRRPSWPVKINMKGKEVEMLKWARDKVDKGQALEILDRQMGIQWEGREADQDEMIAYLDVARRCTEESPKHRPSMEEVVEMLNKI
;
A
#
# COMPACT_ATOMS: atom_id res chain seq x y z
N ASP A 1 -12.62 -8.89 5.58
CA ASP A 1 -12.31 -9.68 4.37
C ASP A 1 -10.93 -9.27 3.84
N VAL A 2 -10.35 -10.01 2.88
CA VAL A 2 -8.99 -9.77 2.36
C VAL A 2 -8.86 -8.40 1.66
N TYR A 3 -9.88 -7.98 0.92
CA TYR A 3 -9.83 -6.72 0.19
C TYR A 3 -9.82 -5.52 1.14
N SER A 4 -10.73 -5.52 2.12
CA SER A 4 -10.81 -4.48 3.14
C SER A 4 -9.54 -4.42 4.00
N PHE A 5 -8.92 -5.58 4.29
CA PHE A 5 -7.61 -5.63 4.94
C PHE A 5 -6.53 -4.99 4.06
N GLY A 6 -6.51 -5.30 2.76
CA GLY A 6 -5.57 -4.69 1.81
C GLY A 6 -5.73 -3.17 1.70
N VAL A 7 -6.96 -2.65 1.73
CA VAL A 7 -7.24 -1.22 1.75
C VAL A 7 -6.68 -0.57 3.02
N LEU A 8 -6.90 -1.19 4.18
CA LEU A 8 -6.36 -0.71 5.46
C LEU A 8 -4.83 -0.71 5.44
N LEU A 9 -4.21 -1.78 4.94
CA LEU A 9 -2.76 -1.86 4.83
C LEU A 9 -2.21 -0.81 3.87
N MET A 10 -2.89 -0.55 2.75
CA MET A 10 -2.52 0.54 1.84
C MET A 10 -2.63 1.92 2.51
N GLU A 11 -3.68 2.17 3.30
CA GLU A 11 -3.83 3.40 4.09
C GLU A 11 -2.69 3.58 5.08
N MET A 12 -2.33 2.51 5.81
CA MET A 12 -1.20 2.53 6.74
C MET A 12 0.12 2.81 6.01
N VAL A 13 0.39 2.08 4.92
CA VAL A 13 1.67 2.16 4.21
C VAL A 13 1.87 3.48 3.45
N THR A 14 0.78 4.14 3.07
CA THR A 14 0.83 5.42 2.33
C THR A 14 0.55 6.65 3.19
N GLY A 15 0.04 6.47 4.42
CA GLY A 15 -0.41 7.56 5.30
C GLY A 15 -1.60 8.34 4.73
N ARG A 16 -2.32 7.77 3.76
CA ARG A 16 -3.40 8.45 3.03
C ARG A 16 -4.73 7.76 3.26
N ARG A 17 -5.80 8.54 3.43
CA ARG A 17 -7.13 7.97 3.57
C ARG A 17 -7.65 7.40 2.24
N PRO A 18 -8.28 6.22 2.22
CA PRO A 18 -8.82 5.61 1.00
C PRO A 18 -9.87 6.47 0.30
N SER A 19 -10.67 7.20 1.08
CA SER A 19 -11.74 8.07 0.60
C SER A 19 -11.26 9.47 0.17
N TRP A 20 -9.97 9.78 0.34
CA TRP A 20 -9.43 11.07 -0.06
C TRP A 20 -9.02 11.02 -1.53
N PRO A 21 -9.65 11.81 -2.41
CA PRO A 21 -9.29 11.80 -3.82
C PRO A 21 -7.84 12.26 -4.00
N VAL A 22 -7.03 11.45 -4.70
CA VAL A 22 -5.66 11.82 -5.02
C VAL A 22 -5.68 12.68 -6.28
N LYS A 23 -5.32 13.95 -6.14
CA LYS A 23 -5.17 14.88 -7.28
C LYS A 23 -3.85 14.58 -7.98
N ILE A 24 -3.94 13.98 -9.17
CA ILE A 24 -2.76 13.56 -9.97
C ILE A 24 -2.19 14.65 -10.89
N ASN A 25 -2.87 15.78 -11.10
CA ASN A 25 -2.37 16.87 -11.94
C ASN A 25 -2.94 18.25 -11.58
N MET A 26 -2.33 19.30 -12.14
CA MET A 26 -2.77 20.70 -12.00
C MET A 26 -4.20 20.96 -12.51
N LYS A 27 -4.80 20.02 -13.25
CA LYS A 27 -6.19 20.08 -13.72
C LYS A 27 -7.19 19.45 -12.74
N GLY A 28 -6.74 18.99 -11.57
CA GLY A 28 -7.61 18.52 -10.49
C GLY A 28 -8.30 17.18 -10.75
N LYS A 29 -7.76 16.31 -11.62
CA LYS A 29 -8.35 14.98 -11.83
C LYS A 29 -8.17 14.14 -10.56
N GLU A 30 -9.29 13.81 -9.93
CA GLU A 30 -9.35 12.92 -8.78
C GLU A 30 -9.20 11.47 -9.26
N VAL A 31 -8.32 10.72 -8.59
CA VAL A 31 -8.18 9.28 -8.79
C VAL A 31 -8.29 8.58 -7.45
N GLU A 32 -8.98 7.43 -7.47
CA GLU A 32 -9.05 6.53 -6.33
C GLU A 32 -7.65 6.16 -5.85
N MET A 33 -7.42 6.23 -4.54
CA MET A 33 -6.11 6.02 -3.93
C MET A 33 -5.46 4.70 -4.38
N LEU A 34 -6.22 3.61 -4.49
CA LEU A 34 -5.71 2.33 -4.96
C LEU A 34 -5.21 2.37 -6.41
N LYS A 35 -5.94 3.04 -7.30
CA LYS A 35 -5.54 3.18 -8.71
C LYS A 35 -4.29 4.04 -8.86
N TRP A 36 -4.18 5.10 -8.05
CA TRP A 36 -2.96 5.92 -8.00
C TRP A 36 -1.77 5.12 -7.47
N ALA A 37 -1.95 4.35 -6.39
CA ALA A 37 -0.89 3.53 -5.81
C ALA A 37 -0.41 2.46 -6.81
N ARG A 38 -1.34 1.76 -7.50
CA ARG A 38 -1.01 0.81 -8.55
C ARG A 38 -0.19 1.44 -9.68
N ASP A 39 -0.65 2.57 -10.23
CA ASP A 39 0.07 3.29 -11.30
C ASP A 39 1.49 3.70 -10.87
N LYS A 40 1.68 4.08 -9.61
CA LYS A 40 3.00 4.42 -9.06
C LYS A 40 3.90 3.19 -8.92
N VAL A 41 3.37 2.07 -8.43
CA VAL A 41 4.11 0.81 -8.31
C VAL A 41 4.51 0.29 -9.70
N ASP A 42 3.58 0.28 -10.67
CA ASP A 42 3.83 -0.19 -12.03
C ASP A 42 4.90 0.65 -12.76
N LYS A 43 5.07 1.92 -12.36
CA LYS A 43 6.12 2.83 -12.86
C LYS A 43 7.45 2.73 -12.11
N GLY A 44 7.58 1.82 -11.14
CA GLY A 44 8.78 1.71 -10.30
C GLY A 44 8.94 2.86 -9.30
N GLN A 45 7.86 3.57 -8.99
CA GLN A 45 7.83 4.74 -8.10
C GLN A 45 7.27 4.39 -6.71
N ALA A 46 7.47 3.14 -6.25
CA ALA A 46 6.94 2.65 -4.97
C ALA A 46 7.38 3.50 -3.77
N LEU A 47 8.65 3.95 -3.74
CA LEU A 47 9.18 4.80 -2.67
C LEU A 47 8.47 6.17 -2.56
N GLU A 48 7.92 6.69 -3.66
CA GLU A 48 7.24 7.99 -3.66
C GLU A 48 5.89 7.98 -2.97
N ILE A 49 5.31 6.79 -2.78
CA ILE A 49 3.97 6.63 -2.20
C ILE A 49 3.99 6.21 -0.73
N LEU A 50 5.15 5.81 -0.22
CA LEU A 50 5.34 5.45 1.18
C LEU A 50 5.15 6.66 2.09
N ASP A 51 4.54 6.45 3.26
CA ASP A 51 4.46 7.49 4.28
C ASP A 51 5.86 7.81 4.83
N ARG A 52 6.28 9.07 4.65
CA ARG A 52 7.57 9.56 5.16
C ARG A 52 7.61 9.61 6.68
N GLN A 53 6.44 9.60 7.34
CA GLN A 53 6.35 9.60 8.80
C GLN A 53 6.49 8.21 9.42
N MET A 54 6.32 7.12 8.66
CA MET A 54 6.54 5.76 9.19
C MET A 54 8.01 5.45 9.48
N GLY A 55 8.95 6.11 8.79
CA GLY A 55 10.38 6.01 9.10
C GLY A 55 10.79 6.77 10.37
N ILE A 56 9.89 7.53 10.98
CA ILE A 56 10.18 8.32 12.19
C ILE A 56 9.97 7.42 13.42
N GLN A 57 11.00 6.60 13.69
CA GLN A 57 11.27 5.91 14.96
C GLN A 57 10.08 5.23 15.65
N TRP A 58 9.82 3.99 15.27
CA TRP A 58 9.19 3.04 16.18
C TRP A 58 10.30 2.35 16.97
N GLU A 59 10.42 2.65 18.27
CA GLU A 59 11.38 2.02 19.19
C GLU A 59 12.87 2.07 18.77
N GLY A 60 13.28 3.11 18.04
CA GLY A 60 14.69 3.27 17.62
C GLY A 60 15.13 2.35 16.48
N ARG A 61 14.20 1.65 15.82
CA ARG A 61 14.42 1.05 14.50
C ARG A 61 13.80 1.94 13.43
N GLU A 62 14.58 2.32 12.43
CA GLU A 62 14.03 2.79 11.16
C GLU A 62 13.41 1.58 10.48
N ALA A 63 12.12 1.64 10.10
CA ALA A 63 11.57 0.66 9.18
C ALA A 63 12.38 0.75 7.88
N ASP A 64 12.99 -0.38 7.48
CA ASP A 64 13.78 -0.40 6.26
C ASP A 64 12.85 -0.14 5.06
N GLN A 65 13.35 0.60 4.06
CA GLN A 65 12.60 0.87 2.84
C GLN A 65 12.15 -0.43 2.16
N ASP A 66 12.94 -1.48 2.28
CA ASP A 66 12.63 -2.81 1.76
C ASP A 66 11.45 -3.47 2.48
N GLU A 67 11.35 -3.35 3.81
CA GLU A 67 10.19 -3.84 4.58
C GLU A 67 8.92 -3.10 4.17
N MET A 68 9.00 -1.77 4.02
CA MET A 68 7.87 -0.95 3.61
C MET A 68 7.39 -1.30 2.20
N ILE A 69 8.31 -1.58 1.27
CA ILE A 69 7.98 -2.07 -0.07
C ILE A 69 7.32 -3.45 0.01
N ALA A 70 7.75 -4.32 0.92
CA ALA A 70 7.12 -5.62 1.11
C ALA A 70 5.68 -5.50 1.63
N TYR A 71 5.42 -4.63 2.61
CA TYR A 71 4.05 -4.33 3.07
C TYR A 71 3.18 -3.76 1.96
N LEU A 72 3.74 -2.89 1.11
CA LEU A 72 3.07 -2.35 -0.06
C LEU A 72 2.68 -3.44 -1.07
N ASP A 73 3.54 -4.42 -1.33
CA ASP A 73 3.22 -5.54 -2.22
C ASP A 73 2.12 -6.44 -1.63
N VAL A 74 2.13 -6.69 -0.31
CA VAL A 74 1.04 -7.39 0.37
C VAL A 74 -0.28 -6.64 0.16
N ALA A 75 -0.31 -5.33 0.41
CA ALA A 75 -1.50 -4.50 0.21
C ALA A 75 -1.99 -4.53 -1.23
N ARG A 76 -1.08 -4.46 -2.21
CA ARG A 76 -1.38 -4.53 -3.64
C ARG A 76 -2.07 -5.86 -4.00
N ARG A 77 -1.52 -6.99 -3.55
CA ARG A 77 -2.09 -8.33 -3.82
C ARG A 77 -3.46 -8.51 -3.16
N CYS A 78 -3.63 -8.01 -1.94
CA CYS A 78 -4.92 -8.07 -1.23
C CYS A 78 -6.01 -7.24 -1.93
N THR A 79 -5.62 -6.16 -2.62
CA THR A 79 -6.54 -5.23 -3.31
C THR A 79 -6.68 -5.50 -4.81
N GLU A 80 -6.27 -6.69 -5.28
CA GLU A 80 -6.50 -7.12 -6.66
C GLU A 80 -7.99 -7.01 -7.03
N GLU A 81 -8.27 -6.50 -8.24
CA GLU A 81 -9.64 -6.25 -8.68
C GLU A 81 -10.41 -7.58 -8.82
N SER A 82 -9.72 -8.61 -9.30
CA SER A 82 -10.28 -9.96 -9.40
C SER A 82 -10.12 -10.71 -8.07
N PRO A 83 -11.21 -11.13 -7.40
CA PRO A 83 -11.11 -11.86 -6.13
C PRO A 83 -10.30 -13.16 -6.22
N LYS A 84 -10.26 -13.79 -7.40
CA LYS A 84 -9.49 -15.03 -7.65
C LYS A 84 -7.97 -14.85 -7.63
N HIS A 85 -7.47 -13.62 -7.76
CA HIS A 85 -6.04 -13.31 -7.72
C HIS A 85 -5.59 -12.82 -6.33
N ARG A 86 -6.54 -12.60 -5.41
CA ARG A 86 -6.21 -12.22 -4.04
C ARG A 86 -5.69 -13.45 -3.29
N PRO A 87 -4.66 -13.30 -2.45
CA PRO A 87 -4.26 -14.35 -1.53
C PRO A 87 -5.39 -14.66 -0.54
N SER A 88 -5.39 -15.88 -0.03
CA SER A 88 -6.12 -16.24 1.18
C SER A 88 -5.57 -15.49 2.39
N MET A 89 -6.37 -15.35 3.45
CA MET A 89 -5.89 -14.67 4.66
C MET A 89 -4.73 -15.43 5.34
N GLU A 90 -4.66 -16.76 5.15
CA GLU A 90 -3.54 -17.59 5.60
C GLU A 90 -2.24 -17.21 4.86
N GLU A 91 -2.29 -17.13 3.53
CA GLU A 91 -1.15 -16.67 2.71
C GLU A 91 -0.73 -15.24 3.08
N VAL A 92 -1.69 -14.34 3.37
CA VAL A 92 -1.38 -12.98 3.82
C VAL A 92 -0.59 -13.00 5.13
N VAL A 93 -1.00 -13.81 6.11
CA VAL A 93 -0.26 -13.94 7.38
C VAL A 93 1.14 -14.51 7.14
N GLU A 94 1.29 -15.51 6.28
CA GLU A 94 2.61 -16.04 5.92
C GLU A 94 3.51 -15.01 5.24
N MET A 95 2.95 -14.16 4.37
CA MET A 95 3.70 -13.08 3.74
C MET A 95 4.18 -12.07 4.78
N LEU A 96 3.29 -11.66 5.70
CA LEU A 96 3.61 -10.70 6.75
C LEU A 96 4.66 -11.21 7.74
N ASN A 97 4.64 -12.51 8.08
CA ASN A 97 5.65 -13.11 8.97
C ASN A 97 7.05 -13.22 8.35
N LYS A 98 7.18 -12.98 7.04
CA LYS A 98 8.46 -13.00 6.32
C LYS A 98 9.04 -11.60 6.09
N ILE A 99 8.30 -10.56 6.47
CA ILE A 99 8.76 -9.16 6.51
C ILE A 99 9.42 -8.95 7.86
#